data_AF-A0A512H4H6-F1
#
_entry.id   AF-A0A512H4H6-F1
#
_cell.length_a   1.000
_cell.length_b   1.000
_cell.length_c   1.000
_cell.angle_alpha   90.00
_cell.angle_beta   90.00
_cell.angle_gamma   90.00
#
_symmetry.space_group_name_H-M   'P 1'
#
loop_
_entity.id
_entity.type
_entity.pdbx_description
1 polymer ?
#
loop_
_entity_poly.entity_id
_entity_poly.type
_entity_poly.pdbx_seq_one_letter_code
_entity_poly.pdbx_strand_id
1 'polypeptide(L)'
;MTDDAAPDDVLTLMGALRAEYKEAGQAYNDLAKQGKMTPAIAGRLGKVLANALWLYGHPHNWRQGLFGLAPIAHLPPEIAQGMAQQMVAVLDGEVPLWIEHLVSAGKARASRPLRESYGVAVAYHLLAKEGRIADPTSTATISKKYGVERRTVQRWVETEAYQAYAQGILVAIPYDEQPEVISLALEEGAEVMRVWGPSPQHERPHGKKRGQRQMKNPS
;
A
#
# COMPACT_ATOMS: atom_id res chain seq x y z
N MET A 1 9.23 -40.50 -14.44
CA MET A 1 10.08 -39.36 -14.84
C MET A 1 9.16 -38.34 -15.49
N THR A 2 8.58 -37.47 -14.69
CA THR A 2 7.84 -36.31 -15.18
C THR A 2 8.85 -35.19 -15.38
N ASP A 3 8.92 -34.71 -16.60
CA ASP A 3 9.78 -33.63 -17.07
C ASP A 3 9.28 -32.33 -16.42
N ASP A 4 9.71 -32.08 -15.18
CA ASP A 4 9.47 -30.84 -14.46
C ASP A 4 10.47 -29.80 -14.98
N ALA A 5 10.28 -29.30 -16.19
CA ALA A 5 10.83 -28.00 -16.53
C ALA A 5 10.31 -27.00 -15.49
N ALA A 6 11.18 -26.19 -14.89
CA ALA A 6 10.67 -25.00 -14.19
C ALA A 6 9.84 -24.23 -15.22
N PRO A 7 8.66 -23.66 -14.87
CA PRO A 7 8.02 -22.75 -15.80
C PRO A 7 9.05 -21.66 -16.09
N ASP A 8 9.49 -21.56 -17.35
CA ASP A 8 10.52 -20.63 -17.84
C ASP A 8 10.30 -19.20 -17.30
N ASP A 9 9.06 -18.89 -16.97
CA ASP A 9 8.56 -17.70 -16.30
C ASP A 9 9.31 -17.34 -15.00
N VAL A 10 9.58 -18.26 -14.07
CA VAL A 10 10.16 -17.88 -12.75
C VAL A 10 11.62 -17.44 -12.89
N LEU A 11 12.41 -18.16 -13.68
CA LEU A 11 13.79 -17.80 -13.98
C LEU A 11 13.87 -16.49 -14.78
N THR A 12 12.97 -16.32 -15.75
CA THR A 12 12.85 -15.09 -16.55
C THR A 12 12.47 -13.89 -15.70
N LEU A 13 11.48 -14.03 -14.81
CA LEU A 13 11.01 -12.98 -13.91
C LEU A 13 12.08 -12.61 -12.87
N MET A 14 12.78 -13.59 -12.29
CA MET A 14 13.89 -13.34 -11.36
C MET A 14 15.08 -12.67 -12.06
N GLY A 15 15.36 -13.02 -13.31
CA GLY A 15 16.37 -12.36 -14.14
C GLY A 15 16.02 -10.89 -14.41
N ALA A 16 14.77 -10.60 -14.78
CA ALA A 16 14.28 -9.24 -15.01
C ALA A 16 14.34 -8.38 -13.73
N LEU A 17 13.92 -8.95 -12.59
CA LEU A 17 13.98 -8.25 -11.30
C LEU A 17 15.42 -8.02 -10.81
N ARG A 18 16.35 -8.93 -11.13
CA ARG A 18 17.78 -8.70 -10.84
C ARG A 18 18.30 -7.48 -11.60
N ALA A 19 17.97 -7.36 -12.89
CA ALA A 19 18.38 -6.22 -13.71
C ALA A 19 17.78 -4.91 -13.18
N GLU A 20 16.47 -4.92 -12.87
CA GLU A 20 15.77 -3.76 -12.32
C GLU A 20 16.31 -3.38 -10.93
N TYR A 21 16.63 -4.35 -10.08
CA TYR A 21 17.23 -4.09 -8.76
C TYR A 21 18.61 -3.48 -8.90
N LYS A 22 19.44 -3.98 -9.82
CA LYS A 22 20.78 -3.43 -10.05
C LYS A 22 20.70 -1.98 -10.52
N GLU A 23 19.80 -1.67 -11.45
CA GLU A 23 19.57 -0.31 -11.93
C GLU A 23 19.05 0.61 -10.80
N ALA A 24 18.01 0.18 -10.08
CA ALA A 24 17.40 0.95 -9.00
C ALA A 24 18.37 1.14 -7.82
N GLY A 25 19.14 0.11 -7.45
CA GLY A 25 20.14 0.15 -6.39
C GLY A 25 21.32 1.05 -6.74
N GLN A 26 21.73 1.08 -8.01
CA GLN A 26 22.78 1.98 -8.47
C GLN A 26 22.31 3.44 -8.47
N ALA A 27 21.13 3.71 -9.03
CA ALA A 27 20.50 5.04 -8.98
C ALA A 27 20.29 5.52 -7.52
N TYR A 28 19.92 4.61 -6.62
CA TYR A 28 19.83 4.88 -5.20
C TYR A 28 21.19 5.28 -4.61
N ASN A 29 22.22 4.45 -4.78
CA ASN A 29 23.56 4.72 -4.23
C ASN A 29 24.15 6.03 -4.74
N ASP A 30 23.97 6.33 -6.02
CA ASP A 30 24.49 7.54 -6.65
C ASP A 30 23.81 8.81 -6.13
N LEU A 31 22.51 8.75 -5.81
CA LEU A 31 21.76 9.85 -5.23
C LEU A 31 21.96 9.97 -3.72
N ALA A 32 22.16 8.85 -3.02
CA ALA A 32 22.48 8.83 -1.59
C ALA A 32 23.81 9.55 -1.33
N LYS A 33 24.85 9.26 -2.14
CA LYS A 33 26.16 9.93 -2.08
C LYS A 33 26.07 11.45 -2.27
N GLN A 34 25.05 11.93 -2.98
CA GLN A 34 24.82 13.35 -3.25
C GLN A 34 23.88 14.01 -2.24
N GLY A 35 23.33 13.27 -1.27
CA GLY A 35 22.30 13.77 -0.35
C GLY A 35 20.98 14.15 -1.02
N LYS A 36 20.73 13.68 -2.25
CA LYS A 36 19.57 14.05 -3.10
C LYS A 36 18.52 12.94 -3.18
N MET A 37 18.43 12.11 -2.14
CA MET A 37 17.48 10.99 -2.12
C MET A 37 16.03 11.48 -2.19
N THR A 38 15.19 10.83 -3.01
CA THR A 38 13.77 11.19 -3.16
C THR A 38 12.84 10.03 -2.80
N PRO A 39 11.61 10.30 -2.31
CA PRO A 39 10.64 9.25 -2.00
C PRO A 39 10.25 8.34 -3.17
N ALA A 40 10.28 8.86 -4.40
CA ALA A 40 9.97 8.07 -5.60
C ALA A 40 10.99 6.96 -5.85
N ILE A 41 12.27 7.27 -5.66
CA ILE A 41 13.38 6.32 -5.90
C ILE A 41 13.48 5.33 -4.75
N ALA A 42 13.29 5.78 -3.50
CA ALA A 42 13.14 4.90 -2.34
C ALA A 42 11.94 3.93 -2.50
N GLY A 43 10.81 4.42 -3.01
CA GLY A 43 9.63 3.60 -3.30
C GLY A 43 9.86 2.57 -4.42
N ARG A 44 10.56 2.95 -5.50
CA ARG A 44 10.95 2.04 -6.58
C ARG A 44 11.86 0.93 -6.04
N LEU A 45 12.91 1.28 -5.28
CA LEU A 45 13.82 0.30 -4.69
C LEU A 45 13.08 -0.66 -3.74
N GLY A 46 12.24 -0.14 -2.86
CA GLY A 46 11.44 -0.94 -1.93
C GLY A 46 10.49 -1.91 -2.64
N LYS A 47 9.86 -1.48 -3.74
CA LYS A 47 8.95 -2.33 -4.53
C LYS A 47 9.70 -3.47 -5.22
N VAL A 48 10.86 -3.19 -5.83
CA VAL A 48 11.69 -4.21 -6.49
C VAL A 48 12.21 -5.23 -5.48
N LEU A 49 12.68 -4.75 -4.31
CA LEU A 49 13.12 -5.63 -3.22
C LEU A 49 11.99 -6.54 -2.72
N ALA A 50 10.80 -5.98 -2.48
CA ALA A 50 9.64 -6.74 -2.04
C ALA A 50 9.24 -7.82 -3.06
N ASN A 51 9.24 -7.50 -4.36
CA ASN A 51 8.91 -8.45 -5.42
C ASN A 51 9.95 -9.58 -5.55
N ALA A 52 11.24 -9.26 -5.44
CA ALA A 52 12.31 -10.26 -5.48
C ALA A 52 12.22 -11.24 -4.31
N LEU A 53 11.93 -10.73 -3.10
CA LEU A 53 11.72 -11.58 -1.91
C LEU A 53 10.45 -12.43 -2.00
N TRP A 54 9.37 -11.85 -2.52
CA TRP A 54 8.11 -12.58 -2.71
C TRP A 54 8.28 -13.73 -3.70
N LEU A 55 8.92 -13.51 -4.85
CA LEU A 55 9.19 -14.58 -5.81
C LEU A 55 10.18 -15.61 -5.26
N TYR A 56 11.22 -15.16 -4.55
CA TYR A 56 12.16 -16.08 -3.92
C TYR A 56 11.46 -17.01 -2.92
N GLY A 57 10.50 -16.49 -2.14
CA GLY A 57 9.67 -17.26 -1.21
C GLY A 57 8.51 -18.03 -1.84
N HIS A 58 8.25 -17.88 -3.15
CA HIS A 58 7.12 -18.52 -3.81
C HIS A 58 7.30 -20.05 -3.86
N PRO A 59 6.26 -20.88 -3.58
CA PRO A 59 6.40 -22.34 -3.55
C PRO A 59 7.01 -22.95 -4.82
N HIS A 60 6.67 -22.40 -5.99
CA HIS A 60 7.25 -22.84 -7.28
C HIS A 60 8.74 -22.53 -7.46
N ASN A 61 9.32 -21.65 -6.65
CA ASN A 61 10.76 -21.43 -6.64
C ASN A 61 11.50 -22.50 -5.83
N TRP A 62 10.81 -23.40 -5.11
CA TRP A 62 11.45 -24.40 -4.26
C TRP A 62 11.18 -25.81 -4.80
N ARG A 63 12.23 -26.61 -4.94
CA ARG A 63 12.14 -28.00 -5.38
C ARG A 63 12.90 -28.92 -4.47
N GLN A 64 12.39 -30.15 -4.36
CA GLN A 64 13.09 -31.22 -3.66
C GLN A 64 14.34 -31.59 -4.49
N GLY A 65 15.51 -31.23 -4.00
CA GLY A 65 16.80 -31.63 -4.54
C GLY A 65 17.40 -32.81 -3.80
N LEU A 66 18.55 -33.29 -4.29
CA LEU A 66 19.34 -34.38 -3.69
C LEU A 66 19.73 -34.14 -2.22
N PHE A 67 19.82 -32.87 -1.81
CA PHE A 67 20.21 -32.45 -0.45
C PHE A 67 19.06 -31.80 0.34
N GLY A 68 17.80 -32.01 -0.08
CA GLY A 68 16.62 -31.36 0.50
C GLY A 68 16.04 -30.25 -0.37
N LEU A 69 15.17 -29.41 0.20
CA LEU A 69 14.55 -28.29 -0.51
C LEU A 69 15.60 -27.25 -0.94
N ALA A 70 15.72 -27.03 -2.24
CA ALA A 70 16.62 -26.05 -2.84
C ALA A 70 15.84 -25.09 -3.75
N PRO A 71 16.23 -23.81 -3.81
CA PRO A 71 15.59 -22.86 -4.70
C PRO A 71 16.03 -23.11 -6.16
N ILE A 72 15.10 -22.94 -7.10
CA ILE A 72 15.36 -22.99 -8.55
C ILE A 72 16.11 -21.72 -8.96
N ALA A 73 15.61 -20.55 -8.56
CA ALA A 73 16.27 -19.26 -8.73
C ALA A 73 16.81 -18.78 -7.38
N HIS A 74 18.14 -18.67 -7.29
CA HIS A 74 18.80 -18.10 -6.12
C HIS A 74 18.49 -16.61 -5.99
N LEU A 75 18.40 -16.14 -4.74
CA LEU A 75 18.37 -14.72 -4.47
C LEU A 75 19.69 -14.11 -4.96
N PRO A 76 19.66 -13.05 -5.80
CA PRO A 76 20.88 -12.38 -6.24
C PRO A 76 21.75 -11.94 -5.06
N PRO A 77 23.08 -12.21 -5.07
CA PRO A 77 23.98 -11.85 -3.99
C PRO A 77 23.93 -10.36 -3.62
N GLU A 78 23.72 -9.49 -4.61
CA GLU A 78 23.63 -8.04 -4.43
C GLU A 78 22.39 -7.63 -3.62
N ILE A 79 21.28 -8.37 -3.76
CA ILE A 79 20.06 -8.18 -2.95
C ILE A 79 20.30 -8.68 -1.53
N ALA A 80 20.87 -9.88 -1.38
CA ALA A 80 21.15 -10.49 -0.09
C ALA A 80 22.12 -9.62 0.75
N GLN A 81 23.20 -9.15 0.13
CA GLN A 81 24.18 -8.27 0.77
C GLN A 81 23.57 -6.91 1.13
N GLY A 82 22.78 -6.33 0.21
CA GLY A 82 22.07 -5.08 0.47
C GLY A 82 21.18 -5.18 1.71
N MET A 83 20.38 -6.24 1.82
CA MET A 83 19.54 -6.50 2.98
C MET A 83 20.35 -6.70 4.27
N ALA A 84 21.43 -7.47 4.22
CA ALA A 84 22.29 -7.68 5.37
C ALA A 84 22.86 -6.35 5.90
N GLN A 85 23.32 -5.47 5.01
CA GLN A 85 23.81 -4.14 5.38
C GLN A 85 22.71 -3.28 6.01
N GLN A 86 21.48 -3.32 5.48
CA GLN A 86 20.37 -2.58 6.09
C GLN A 86 20.01 -3.12 7.48
N MET A 87 20.02 -4.44 7.66
CA MET A 87 19.73 -5.06 8.96
C MET A 87 20.81 -4.71 10.00
N VAL A 88 22.09 -4.69 9.61
CA VAL A 88 23.18 -4.24 10.47
C VAL A 88 22.97 -2.79 10.90
N ALA A 89 22.68 -1.88 9.97
CA ALA A 89 22.41 -0.47 10.29
C ALA A 89 21.25 -0.33 11.30
N VAL A 90 20.16 -1.07 11.11
CA VAL A 90 19.02 -1.08 12.06
C VAL A 90 19.42 -1.60 13.44
N LEU A 91 20.24 -2.66 13.51
CA LEU A 91 20.74 -3.21 14.77
C LEU A 91 21.69 -2.22 15.49
N ASP A 92 22.41 -1.40 14.74
CA ASP A 92 23.27 -0.33 15.24
C ASP A 92 22.48 0.94 15.64
N GLY A 93 21.15 0.92 15.52
CA GLY A 93 20.27 2.03 15.87
C GLY A 93 20.12 3.10 14.79
N GLU A 94 20.63 2.85 13.59
CA GLU A 94 20.48 3.71 12.42
C GLU A 94 19.23 3.31 11.62
N VAL A 95 18.42 4.28 11.21
CA VAL A 95 17.33 4.03 10.26
C VAL A 95 17.82 4.42 8.87
N PRO A 96 17.96 3.48 7.92
CA PRO A 96 18.34 3.82 6.56
C PRO A 96 17.42 4.87 5.95
N LEU A 97 18.00 5.87 5.26
CA LEU A 97 17.27 7.00 4.69
C LEU A 97 16.08 6.59 3.80
N TRP A 98 16.14 5.49 3.06
CA TRP A 98 14.99 5.02 2.28
C TRP A 98 13.85 4.50 3.15
N ILE A 99 14.15 3.84 4.28
CA ILE A 99 13.15 3.43 5.27
C ILE A 99 12.58 4.68 5.93
N GLU A 100 13.40 5.68 6.27
CA GLU A 100 12.94 6.97 6.77
C GLU A 100 12.07 7.71 5.73
N HIS A 101 12.39 7.62 4.45
CA HIS A 101 11.57 8.16 3.37
C HIS A 101 10.27 7.37 3.16
N LEU A 102 10.26 6.05 3.36
CA LEU A 102 9.04 5.24 3.38
C LEU A 102 8.18 5.56 4.61
N VAL A 103 8.80 5.85 5.76
CA VAL A 103 8.14 6.25 7.00
C VAL A 103 7.61 7.69 6.91
N SER A 104 8.34 8.62 6.30
CA SER A 104 7.93 10.02 6.12
C SER A 104 6.96 10.24 4.96
N ALA A 105 7.08 9.48 3.86
CA ALA A 105 6.01 9.29 2.88
C ALA A 105 4.81 8.50 3.47
N GLY A 106 5.08 7.77 4.54
CA GLY A 106 4.12 7.12 5.43
C GLY A 106 3.51 8.07 6.46
N LYS A 107 3.06 9.28 6.07
CA LYS A 107 1.89 9.86 6.76
C LYS A 107 0.85 8.75 6.75
N ALA A 108 0.55 8.19 7.93
CA ALA A 108 -0.26 6.98 8.09
C ALA A 108 -1.32 6.95 7.01
N ARG A 109 -1.15 6.08 6.00
CA ARG A 109 -2.23 5.85 5.04
C ARG A 109 -3.33 5.20 5.87
N ALA A 110 -4.58 5.49 5.55
CA ALA A 110 -5.68 4.81 6.22
C ALA A 110 -5.40 3.30 6.24
N SER A 111 -5.77 2.62 7.34
CA SER A 111 -5.69 1.17 7.40
C SER A 111 -6.39 0.58 6.16
N ARG A 112 -6.03 -0.63 5.74
CA ARG A 112 -6.65 -1.25 4.55
C ARG A 112 -8.20 -1.17 4.57
N PRO A 113 -8.89 -1.48 5.70
CA PRO A 113 -10.35 -1.32 5.79
C PRO A 113 -10.84 0.12 5.55
N LEU A 114 -10.12 1.12 6.07
CA LEU A 114 -10.44 2.53 5.86
C LEU A 114 -10.24 2.96 4.41
N ARG A 115 -9.21 2.45 3.72
CA ARG A 115 -8.97 2.76 2.30
C ARG A 115 -10.05 2.19 1.39
N GLU A 116 -10.47 0.96 1.67
CA GLU A 116 -11.59 0.32 0.96
C GLU A 116 -12.88 1.14 1.19
N SER A 117 -13.15 1.54 2.44
CA SER A 117 -14.30 2.39 2.78
C SER A 117 -14.26 3.76 2.08
N TYR A 118 -13.08 4.37 1.94
CA TYR A 118 -12.91 5.61 1.18
C TYR A 118 -13.10 5.39 -0.32
N GLY A 119 -12.61 4.27 -0.86
CA GLY A 119 -12.84 3.88 -2.25
C GLY A 119 -14.33 3.73 -2.56
N VAL A 120 -15.10 3.08 -1.67
CA VAL A 120 -16.56 2.97 -1.79
C VAL A 120 -17.24 4.34 -1.77
N ALA A 121 -16.84 5.22 -0.85
CA ALA A 121 -17.37 6.58 -0.79
C ALA A 121 -17.09 7.37 -2.09
N VAL A 122 -15.89 7.23 -2.65
CA VAL A 122 -15.54 7.84 -3.93
C VAL A 122 -16.33 7.22 -5.09
N ALA A 123 -16.49 5.89 -5.13
CA ALA A 123 -17.30 5.21 -6.14
C ALA A 123 -18.76 5.68 -6.10
N TYR A 124 -19.35 5.80 -4.90
CA TYR A 124 -20.69 6.35 -4.71
C TYR A 124 -20.79 7.78 -5.27
N HIS A 125 -19.81 8.64 -4.96
CA HIS A 125 -19.78 10.00 -5.49
C HIS A 125 -19.70 10.04 -7.02
N LEU A 126 -18.89 9.18 -7.64
CA LEU A 126 -18.77 9.08 -9.10
C LEU A 126 -20.09 8.64 -9.74
N LEU A 127 -20.71 7.56 -9.24
CA LEU A 127 -21.99 7.08 -9.74
C LEU A 127 -23.11 8.11 -9.58
N ALA A 128 -23.12 8.85 -8.47
CA ALA A 128 -24.06 9.93 -8.26
C ALA A 128 -23.84 11.10 -9.23
N LYS A 129 -22.58 11.46 -9.50
CA LYS A 129 -22.21 12.48 -10.48
C LYS A 129 -22.57 12.08 -11.91
N GLU A 130 -22.50 10.80 -12.24
CA GLU A 130 -22.96 10.22 -13.50
C GLU A 130 -24.48 10.12 -13.59
N GLY A 131 -25.22 10.47 -12.54
CA GLY A 131 -26.69 10.38 -12.48
C GLY A 131 -27.21 8.95 -12.30
N ARG A 132 -26.33 7.98 -12.03
CA ARG A 132 -26.67 6.56 -11.85
C ARG A 132 -27.15 6.26 -10.44
N ILE A 133 -26.75 7.07 -9.47
CA ILE A 133 -27.37 7.15 -8.15
C ILE A 133 -28.09 8.50 -8.05
N ALA A 134 -29.36 8.50 -7.67
CA ALA A 134 -30.18 9.70 -7.53
C ALA A 134 -29.83 10.47 -6.24
N ASP A 135 -28.60 10.99 -6.15
CA ASP A 135 -28.12 11.80 -5.03
C ASP A 135 -27.29 13.00 -5.51
N PRO A 136 -27.92 14.15 -5.80
CA PRO A 136 -27.23 15.35 -6.27
C PRO A 136 -26.33 15.97 -5.18
N THR A 137 -26.43 15.49 -3.95
CA THR A 137 -25.68 15.99 -2.79
C THR A 137 -24.77 14.92 -2.19
N SER A 138 -24.25 14.02 -3.02
CA SER A 138 -23.46 12.85 -2.61
C SER A 138 -22.33 13.17 -1.62
N THR A 139 -21.60 14.27 -1.80
CA THR A 139 -20.57 14.71 -0.84
C THR A 139 -21.13 14.99 0.56
N ALA A 140 -22.34 15.56 0.65
CA ALA A 140 -23.03 15.80 1.91
C ALA A 140 -23.57 14.50 2.52
N THR A 141 -24.09 13.59 1.69
CA THR A 141 -24.56 12.26 2.12
C THR A 141 -23.41 11.45 2.73
N ILE A 142 -22.28 11.36 2.03
CA ILE A 142 -21.08 10.67 2.52
C ILE A 142 -20.58 11.33 3.81
N SER A 143 -20.47 12.65 3.84
CA SER A 143 -20.02 13.42 5.02
C SER A 143 -20.87 13.09 6.25
N LYS A 144 -22.21 13.06 6.09
CA LYS A 144 -23.14 12.70 7.15
C LYS A 144 -22.97 11.25 7.60
N LYS A 145 -22.88 10.30 6.67
CA LYS A 145 -22.75 8.86 6.98
C LYS A 145 -21.43 8.53 7.68
N TYR A 146 -20.33 9.08 7.17
CA TYR A 146 -18.98 8.75 7.64
C TYR A 146 -18.57 9.60 8.86
N GLY A 147 -19.41 10.56 9.28
CA GLY A 147 -19.12 11.44 10.42
C GLY A 147 -17.90 12.34 10.18
N VAL A 148 -17.67 12.76 8.94
CA VAL A 148 -16.52 13.59 8.53
C VAL A 148 -16.98 14.90 7.91
N GLU A 149 -16.11 15.90 7.89
CA GLU A 149 -16.38 17.16 7.21
C GLU A 149 -16.42 16.98 5.68
N ARG A 150 -17.25 17.77 4.98
CA ARG A 150 -17.34 17.74 3.51
C ARG A 150 -15.99 17.96 2.81
N ARG A 151 -15.12 18.81 3.37
CA ARG A 151 -13.76 19.03 2.83
C ARG A 151 -12.89 17.76 2.85
N THR A 152 -13.15 16.85 3.79
CA THR A 152 -12.44 15.57 3.89
C THR A 152 -12.90 14.63 2.78
N VAL A 153 -14.21 14.58 2.52
CA VAL A 153 -14.77 13.81 1.39
C VAL A 153 -14.24 14.34 0.06
N GLN A 154 -14.22 15.67 -0.12
CA GLN A 154 -13.67 16.30 -1.32
C GLN A 154 -12.19 15.92 -1.54
N ARG A 155 -11.39 15.94 -0.47
CA ARG A 155 -9.99 15.47 -0.52
C ARG A 155 -9.89 14.00 -0.93
N TRP A 156 -10.80 13.14 -0.47
CA TRP A 156 -10.79 11.74 -0.89
C TRP A 156 -11.06 11.59 -2.37
N VAL A 157 -12.05 12.33 -2.89
CA VAL A 157 -12.39 12.36 -4.32
C VAL A 157 -11.21 12.85 -5.16
N GLU A 158 -10.41 13.80 -4.66
CA GLU A 158 -9.23 14.34 -5.35
C GLU A 158 -7.97 13.46 -5.19
N THR A 159 -7.98 12.47 -4.30
CA THR A 159 -6.80 11.63 -4.05
C THR A 159 -6.74 10.46 -5.04
N GLU A 160 -5.71 10.45 -5.90
CA GLU A 160 -5.51 9.42 -6.93
C GLU A 160 -5.60 7.98 -6.39
N ALA A 161 -5.03 7.72 -5.21
CA ALA A 161 -5.07 6.39 -4.62
C ALA A 161 -6.50 5.90 -4.36
N TYR A 162 -7.42 6.77 -3.91
CA TYR A 162 -8.81 6.37 -3.64
C TYR A 162 -9.65 6.32 -4.91
N GLN A 163 -9.34 7.15 -5.91
CA GLN A 163 -9.91 7.00 -7.25
C GLN A 163 -9.54 5.64 -7.85
N ALA A 164 -8.28 5.19 -7.73
CA ALA A 164 -7.86 3.89 -8.22
C ALA A 164 -8.61 2.73 -7.54
N TYR A 165 -8.83 2.83 -6.21
CA TYR A 165 -9.68 1.87 -5.49
C TYR A 165 -11.13 1.91 -5.97
N ALA A 166 -11.73 3.09 -6.11
CA ALA A 166 -13.10 3.25 -6.59
C ALA A 166 -13.28 2.60 -7.97
N GLN A 167 -12.35 2.84 -8.90
CA GLN A 167 -12.39 2.21 -10.22
C GLN A 167 -12.24 0.69 -10.14
N GLY A 168 -11.32 0.19 -9.31
CA GLY A 168 -11.18 -1.25 -9.07
C GLY A 168 -12.47 -1.91 -8.56
N ILE A 169 -13.18 -1.25 -7.63
CA ILE A 169 -14.47 -1.73 -7.11
C ILE A 169 -15.52 -1.73 -8.21
N LEU A 170 -15.65 -0.64 -8.98
CA LEU A 170 -16.65 -0.53 -10.05
C LEU A 170 -16.42 -1.57 -11.16
N VAL A 171 -15.17 -1.82 -11.55
CA VAL A 171 -14.84 -2.86 -12.56
C VAL A 171 -15.19 -4.26 -12.07
N ALA A 172 -15.11 -4.51 -10.76
CA ALA A 172 -15.40 -5.82 -10.18
C ALA A 172 -16.91 -6.12 -10.06
N ILE A 173 -17.78 -5.13 -10.25
CA ILE A 173 -19.23 -5.25 -10.12
C ILE A 173 -19.87 -5.11 -11.51
N PRO A 174 -20.82 -6.00 -11.90
CA PRO A 174 -21.59 -5.84 -13.13
C PRO A 174 -22.17 -4.43 -13.26
N TYR A 175 -22.08 -3.84 -14.45
CA TYR A 175 -22.35 -2.42 -14.64
C TYR A 175 -23.72 -2.01 -14.08
N ASP A 176 -24.77 -2.73 -14.42
CA ASP A 176 -26.15 -2.53 -13.98
C ASP A 176 -26.36 -2.64 -12.47
N GLU A 177 -25.57 -3.46 -11.79
CA GLU A 177 -25.66 -3.70 -10.34
C GLU A 177 -24.89 -2.64 -9.50
N GLN A 178 -23.96 -1.91 -10.12
CA GLN A 178 -23.10 -0.95 -9.42
C GLN A 178 -23.84 0.04 -8.51
N PRO A 179 -24.96 0.70 -8.90
CA PRO A 179 -25.63 1.66 -8.03
C PRO A 179 -26.17 1.06 -6.74
N GLU A 180 -26.71 -0.16 -6.79
CA GLU A 180 -27.29 -0.84 -5.64
C GLU A 180 -26.19 -1.37 -4.72
N VAL A 181 -25.21 -2.08 -5.28
CA VAL A 181 -24.09 -2.66 -4.53
C VAL A 181 -23.26 -1.58 -3.84
N ILE A 182 -22.96 -0.47 -4.52
CA ILE A 182 -22.18 0.62 -3.94
C ILE A 182 -22.98 1.39 -2.87
N SER A 183 -24.29 1.58 -3.08
CA SER A 183 -25.17 2.17 -2.06
C SER A 183 -25.18 1.35 -0.77
N LEU A 184 -25.24 0.02 -0.87
CA LEU A 184 -25.17 -0.88 0.28
C LEU A 184 -23.80 -0.84 0.95
N ALA A 185 -22.73 -0.97 0.17
CA ALA A 185 -21.35 -0.93 0.67
C ALA A 185 -21.02 0.40 1.35
N LEU A 186 -21.69 1.50 0.99
CA LEU A 186 -21.52 2.81 1.64
C LEU A 186 -21.94 2.77 3.12
N GLU A 187 -22.97 1.99 3.47
CA GLU A 187 -23.39 1.80 4.86
C GLU A 187 -22.36 0.98 5.65
N GLU A 188 -21.81 -0.07 5.03
CA GLU A 188 -20.77 -0.90 5.64
C GLU A 188 -19.48 -0.10 5.89
N GLY A 189 -19.08 0.74 4.92
CA GLY A 189 -17.93 1.63 5.07
C GLY A 189 -18.11 2.67 6.18
N ALA A 190 -19.34 3.15 6.41
CA ALA A 190 -19.64 4.03 7.54
C ALA A 190 -19.48 3.31 8.89
N GLU A 191 -19.83 2.03 8.98
CA GLU A 191 -19.62 1.23 10.19
C GLU A 191 -18.12 0.99 10.46
N VAL A 192 -17.33 0.73 9.41
CA VAL A 192 -15.86 0.66 9.53
C VAL A 192 -15.30 1.98 10.08
N MET A 193 -15.80 3.12 9.62
CA MET A 193 -15.41 4.44 10.14
C MET A 193 -15.78 4.64 11.60
N ARG A 194 -16.91 4.09 12.06
CA ARG A 194 -17.32 4.15 13.46
C ARG A 194 -16.37 3.38 14.37
N VAL A 195 -15.88 2.23 13.91
CA VAL A 195 -14.95 1.36 14.65
C VAL A 195 -13.52 1.91 14.66
N TRP A 196 -13.05 2.43 13.53
CA TRP A 196 -11.65 2.85 13.35
C TRP A 196 -11.42 4.36 13.55
N GLY A 197 -12.48 5.16 13.55
CA GLY A 197 -12.43 6.61 13.64
C GLY A 197 -11.99 7.30 12.34
N PRO A 198 -12.14 8.64 12.23
CA PRO A 198 -12.02 9.37 10.97
C PRO A 198 -10.59 9.71 10.54
N SER A 199 -9.58 9.35 11.36
CA SER A 199 -8.19 9.70 11.10
C SER A 199 -7.42 8.46 10.65
N PRO A 200 -6.60 8.57 9.59
CA PRO A 200 -5.63 7.55 9.22
C PRO A 200 -4.64 7.18 10.34
N GLN A 201 -4.54 8.01 11.38
CA GLN A 201 -3.62 7.87 12.52
C GLN A 201 -4.27 7.22 13.75
N HIS A 202 -5.56 6.85 13.71
CA HIS A 202 -6.16 6.08 14.80
C HIS A 202 -5.70 4.63 14.71
N GLU A 203 -4.60 4.34 15.39
CA GLU A 203 -4.07 3.00 15.51
C GLU A 203 -5.06 2.10 16.28
N ARG A 204 -5.73 1.23 15.52
CA ARG A 204 -6.45 0.00 15.93
C ARG A 204 -7.84 0.20 16.59
N PRO A 205 -8.72 -0.83 16.51
CA PRO A 205 -10.08 -0.80 17.09
C PRO A 205 -10.12 -0.57 18.61
N HIS A 206 -9.01 -0.79 19.32
CA HIS A 206 -8.86 -0.44 20.73
C HIS A 206 -7.41 -0.01 21.01
N GLY A 207 -7.17 1.30 21.02
CA GLY A 207 -5.90 1.90 21.42
C GLY A 207 -6.16 3.33 21.89
N LYS A 208 -5.96 3.60 23.19
CA LYS A 208 -6.21 4.90 23.80
C LYS A 208 -5.62 6.03 22.95
N LYS A 209 -6.43 7.05 22.63
CA LYS A 209 -5.96 8.34 22.11
C LYS A 209 -4.70 8.76 22.88
N ARG A 210 -3.58 8.95 22.17
CA ARG A 210 -2.42 9.64 22.74
C ARG A 210 -2.93 11.00 23.23
N GLY A 211 -2.98 11.18 24.54
CA GLY A 211 -3.57 12.36 25.17
C GLY A 211 -2.92 13.62 24.64
N GLN A 212 -3.75 14.58 24.22
CA GLN A 212 -3.31 15.96 24.07
C GLN A 212 -2.64 16.37 25.38
N ARG A 213 -1.34 16.68 25.35
CA ARG A 213 -0.67 17.40 26.43
C ARG A 213 -1.52 18.65 26.70
N GLN A 214 -2.22 18.67 27.83
CA GLN A 214 -2.82 19.89 28.35
C GLN A 214 -1.68 20.89 28.56
N MET A 215 -1.83 22.06 27.93
CA MET A 215 -1.05 23.23 28.26
C MET A 215 -1.21 23.52 29.75
N LYS A 216 -0.10 23.55 30.49
CA LYS A 216 0.00 24.33 31.72
C LYS A 216 0.92 25.49 31.42
N ASN A 217 0.35 26.68 31.23
CA ASN A 217 1.09 27.93 31.42
C ASN A 217 1.38 28.04 32.92
N PRO A 218 2.63 28.24 33.36
CA PRO A 218 2.88 28.77 34.68
C PRO A 218 2.57 30.27 34.66
N SER A 219 1.80 30.68 35.66
CA SER A 219 1.63 32.08 36.08
C SER A 219 2.91 32.66 36.64
#